data_AF-A0A7W0JP49-F1
#
_entry.id   AF-A0A7W0JP49-F1
#
_cell.length_a   1.000
_cell.length_b   1.000
_cell.length_c   1.000
_cell.angle_alpha   90.00
_cell.angle_beta   90.00
_cell.angle_gamma   90.00
#
_symmetry.space_group_name_H-M   'P 1'
#
loop_
_entity.id
_entity.type
_entity.pdbx_description
1 polymer ?
#
loop_
_entity_poly.entity_id
_entity_poly.type
_entity_poly.pdbx_seq_one_letter_code
_entity_poly.pdbx_strand_id
1 'polypeptide(L)'
;DLMRPHNLPLVMIGAGLLWFGWFGFNAGSAVAANNTAAVVWVNTMVATGAASLGWLLVEKLRDGHATSLGAASGVVAGLVAITPSCSAVSPIGAIVLGAVAGALCALAVGLKYRFGYDDSLDVVGVHLVGGLVGTIGVGFLATAAAPAAVDGLLYGGGVDQLWRQTVGALAVLVTSFVLTYLIGLAIEKTMGFRVDEEDELTGIDTVIHAESGYDFSQLASGGGGSSAGRPLGAPVPTGKGARA
;
A
#
# COMPACT_ATOMS: atom_id res chain seq x y z
N ASP A 1 11.90 -11.02 -12.27
CA ASP A 1 10.96 -11.97 -11.63
C ASP A 1 9.72 -11.28 -11.08
N LEU A 2 8.57 -11.95 -11.07
CA LEU A 2 7.41 -11.50 -10.28
C LEU A 2 7.74 -11.76 -8.81
N MET A 3 8.23 -10.73 -8.09
CA MET A 3 8.47 -10.82 -6.66
C MET A 3 7.15 -11.12 -5.94
N ARG A 4 7.07 -12.30 -5.31
CA ARG A 4 5.92 -12.69 -4.49
C ARG A 4 6.06 -12.08 -3.09
N PRO A 5 4.96 -11.76 -2.40
CA PRO A 5 5.04 -11.29 -1.02
C PRO A 5 5.72 -12.35 -0.14
N HIS A 6 6.72 -11.92 0.64
CA HIS A 6 7.48 -12.82 1.51
C HIS A 6 6.61 -13.44 2.61
N ASN A 7 5.63 -12.69 3.13
CA ASN A 7 4.72 -13.12 4.19
C ASN A 7 3.32 -12.50 4.02
N LEU A 8 2.43 -13.22 3.33
CA LEU A 8 1.07 -12.76 3.08
C LEU A 8 0.25 -12.52 4.37
N PRO A 9 0.31 -13.39 5.41
CA PRO A 9 -0.32 -13.08 6.70
C PRO A 9 0.12 -11.75 7.30
N LEU A 10 1.41 -11.40 7.24
CA LEU A 10 1.91 -10.12 7.74
C LEU A 10 1.34 -8.93 6.95
N VAL A 11 1.21 -9.06 5.62
CA VAL A 11 0.53 -8.07 4.78
C VAL A 11 -0.93 -7.90 5.22
N MET A 12 -1.64 -9.00 5.50
CA MET A 12 -3.04 -8.93 5.97
C MET A 12 -3.17 -8.26 7.34
N ILE A 13 -2.23 -8.51 8.27
CA ILE A 13 -2.16 -7.80 9.55
C ILE A 13 -1.97 -6.31 9.30
N GLY A 14 -1.02 -5.93 8.43
CA GLY A 14 -0.79 -4.54 8.05
C GLY A 14 -2.04 -3.87 7.47
N ALA A 15 -2.74 -4.53 6.54
CA ALA A 15 -3.99 -4.03 5.97
C ALA A 15 -5.10 -3.85 7.03
N GLY A 16 -5.21 -4.79 7.98
CA GLY A 16 -6.16 -4.70 9.08
C GLY A 16 -5.85 -3.53 10.03
N LEU A 17 -4.58 -3.33 10.38
CA LEU A 17 -4.14 -2.21 11.20
C LEU A 17 -4.33 -0.87 10.50
N LEU A 18 -4.05 -0.79 9.20
CA LEU A 18 -4.29 0.39 8.39
C LEU A 18 -5.78 0.75 8.38
N TRP A 19 -6.67 -0.21 8.10
CA TRP A 19 -8.11 0.04 8.11
C TRP A 19 -8.59 0.50 9.49
N PHE A 20 -8.18 -0.19 10.55
CA PHE A 20 -8.51 0.21 11.92
C PHE A 20 -8.05 1.64 12.23
N GLY A 21 -6.78 1.95 11.99
CA GLY A 21 -6.19 3.26 12.26
C GLY A 21 -6.82 4.37 11.41
N TRP A 22 -7.27 4.06 10.20
CA TRP A 22 -7.84 5.05 9.28
C TRP A 22 -9.18 5.60 9.74
N PHE A 23 -9.92 4.88 10.59
CA PHE A 23 -11.10 5.46 11.25
C PHE A 23 -10.71 6.67 12.09
N GLY A 24 -9.60 6.60 12.84
CA GLY A 24 -9.04 7.73 13.56
C GLY A 24 -8.49 8.80 12.63
N PHE A 25 -7.83 8.41 11.53
CA PHE A 25 -7.28 9.33 10.54
C PHE A 25 -8.36 10.23 9.90
N ASN A 26 -9.42 9.62 9.37
CA ASN A 26 -10.49 10.37 8.71
C ASN A 26 -11.46 10.99 9.73
N ALA A 27 -12.06 10.21 10.64
CA ALA A 27 -13.07 10.75 11.55
C ALA A 27 -12.45 11.72 12.57
N GLY A 28 -11.20 11.49 12.99
CA GLY A 28 -10.45 12.41 13.85
C GLY A 28 -10.12 13.75 13.19
N SER A 29 -10.11 13.82 11.85
CA SER A 29 -9.96 15.09 11.13
C SER A 29 -11.14 16.06 11.35
N ALA A 30 -12.25 15.58 11.91
CA ALA A 30 -13.34 16.44 12.38
C ALA A 30 -13.02 17.20 13.68
N VAL A 31 -11.92 16.84 14.37
CA VAL A 31 -11.42 17.43 15.64
C VAL A 31 -12.46 17.53 16.77
N ALA A 32 -13.55 16.78 16.65
CA ALA A 32 -14.65 16.72 17.61
C ALA A 32 -15.44 15.42 17.44
N ALA A 33 -16.05 14.94 18.52
CA ALA A 33 -17.00 13.83 18.48
C ALA A 33 -18.40 14.36 18.15
N ASN A 34 -18.69 14.52 16.85
CA ASN A 34 -19.93 15.13 16.36
C ASN A 34 -20.49 14.36 15.13
N ASN A 35 -21.55 14.90 14.52
CA ASN A 35 -22.17 14.32 13.34
C ASN A 35 -21.20 14.17 12.15
N THR A 36 -20.29 15.13 11.95
CA THR A 36 -19.27 15.05 10.89
C THR A 36 -18.39 13.81 11.08
N ALA A 37 -17.88 13.58 12.29
CA ALA A 37 -17.08 12.41 12.60
C ALA A 37 -17.85 11.10 12.35
N ALA A 38 -19.14 11.05 12.73
CA ALA A 38 -19.98 9.88 12.51
C ALA A 38 -20.19 9.56 11.02
N VAL A 39 -20.51 10.57 10.20
CA VAL A 39 -20.67 10.41 8.74
C VAL A 39 -19.35 10.00 8.09
N VAL A 40 -18.25 10.66 8.44
CA VAL A 40 -16.91 10.35 7.92
C VAL A 40 -16.49 8.92 8.25
N TRP A 41 -16.80 8.45 9.47
CA TRP A 41 -16.53 7.07 9.87
C TRP A 41 -17.27 6.07 8.97
N VAL A 42 -18.59 6.29 8.75
CA VAL A 42 -19.41 5.44 7.88
C VAL A 42 -18.89 5.46 6.45
N ASN A 43 -18.62 6.65 5.90
CA ASN A 43 -18.08 6.82 4.56
C ASN A 43 -16.76 6.07 4.38
N THR A 44 -15.87 6.16 5.37
CA THR A 44 -14.58 5.44 5.37
C THR A 44 -14.79 3.93 5.34
N MET A 45 -15.71 3.39 6.14
CA MET A 45 -16.03 1.97 6.15
C MET A 45 -16.55 1.47 4.81
N VAL A 46 -17.59 2.13 4.28
CA VAL A 46 -18.31 1.64 3.10
C VAL A 46 -17.52 1.84 1.81
N ALA A 47 -16.75 2.93 1.69
CA ALA A 47 -15.85 3.13 0.56
C ALA A 47 -14.75 2.07 0.51
N THR A 48 -14.17 1.75 1.67
CA THR A 48 -13.09 0.74 1.78
C THR A 48 -13.59 -0.66 1.43
N GLY A 49 -14.76 -1.05 1.94
CA GLY A 49 -15.39 -2.32 1.58
C GLY A 49 -15.71 -2.39 0.08
N ALA A 50 -16.27 -1.32 -0.49
CA ALA A 50 -16.59 -1.25 -1.91
C ALA A 50 -15.33 -1.29 -2.80
N ALA A 51 -14.24 -0.64 -2.39
CA ALA A 51 -12.98 -0.67 -3.12
C ALA A 51 -12.32 -2.04 -3.10
N SER A 52 -12.35 -2.75 -1.96
CA SER A 52 -11.90 -4.14 -1.89
C SER A 52 -12.69 -5.01 -2.87
N LEU A 53 -14.02 -4.90 -2.89
CA LEU A 53 -14.87 -5.65 -3.84
C LEU A 53 -14.62 -5.24 -5.31
N GLY A 54 -14.45 -3.95 -5.59
CA GLY A 54 -14.15 -3.42 -6.93
C GLY A 54 -12.82 -3.95 -7.45
N TRP A 55 -11.79 -3.99 -6.59
CA TRP A 55 -10.51 -4.58 -6.92
C TRP A 55 -10.65 -6.08 -7.22
N LEU A 56 -11.27 -6.83 -6.30
CA LEU A 56 -11.44 -8.28 -6.45
C LEU A 56 -12.24 -8.64 -7.69
N LEU A 57 -13.22 -7.82 -8.08
CA LEU A 57 -13.96 -8.00 -9.33
C LEU A 57 -13.05 -7.82 -10.55
N VAL A 58 -12.23 -6.76 -10.58
CA VAL A 58 -11.28 -6.54 -11.68
C VAL A 58 -10.27 -7.68 -11.75
N GLU A 59 -9.70 -8.09 -10.63
CA GLU A 59 -8.76 -9.21 -10.56
C GLU A 59 -9.41 -10.53 -11.02
N LYS A 60 -10.64 -10.80 -10.57
CA LYS A 60 -11.38 -12.00 -10.98
C LYS A 60 -11.63 -12.04 -12.49
N LEU A 61 -11.93 -10.89 -13.10
CA LEU A 61 -12.17 -10.79 -14.54
C LEU A 61 -10.87 -10.85 -15.36
N ARG A 62 -9.80 -10.22 -14.87
CA ARG A 62 -8.50 -10.15 -15.56
C ARG A 62 -7.69 -11.45 -15.42
N ASP A 63 -7.62 -11.99 -14.21
CA ASP A 63 -6.69 -13.04 -13.79
C ASP A 63 -7.40 -14.35 -13.40
N GLY A 64 -8.73 -14.37 -13.43
CA GLY A 64 -9.56 -15.54 -13.14
C GLY A 64 -9.72 -15.86 -11.66
N HIS A 65 -9.04 -15.15 -10.75
CA HIS A 65 -9.05 -15.42 -9.31
C HIS A 65 -9.11 -14.12 -8.50
N ALA A 66 -9.79 -14.16 -7.36
CA ALA A 66 -9.79 -13.10 -6.36
C ALA A 66 -8.79 -13.49 -5.27
N THR A 67 -7.81 -12.62 -4.96
CA THR A 67 -6.72 -12.96 -4.03
C THR A 67 -6.77 -12.14 -2.75
N SER A 68 -6.21 -12.67 -1.66
CA SER A 68 -6.11 -11.92 -0.40
C SER A 68 -5.21 -10.69 -0.53
N LEU A 69 -4.17 -10.75 -1.37
CA LEU A 69 -3.31 -9.61 -1.67
C LEU A 69 -4.08 -8.52 -2.43
N GLY A 70 -4.90 -8.92 -3.40
CA GLY A 70 -5.82 -8.02 -4.09
C GLY A 70 -6.83 -7.37 -3.13
N ALA A 71 -7.40 -8.16 -2.20
CA ALA A 71 -8.30 -7.64 -1.17
C ALA A 71 -7.61 -6.58 -0.29
N ALA A 72 -6.38 -6.86 0.17
CA ALA A 72 -5.57 -5.93 0.97
C ALA A 72 -5.23 -4.65 0.18
N SER A 73 -4.88 -4.77 -1.09
CA SER A 73 -4.60 -3.63 -1.96
C SER A 73 -5.84 -2.78 -2.21
N GLY A 74 -6.99 -3.42 -2.43
CA GLY A 74 -8.28 -2.76 -2.56
C GLY A 74 -8.74 -2.03 -1.29
N VAL A 75 -8.41 -2.57 -0.10
CA VAL A 75 -8.62 -1.87 1.17
C VAL A 75 -7.83 -0.56 1.17
N VAL A 76 -6.52 -0.59 0.89
CA VAL A 76 -5.71 0.64 0.88
C VAL A 76 -6.19 1.61 -0.20
N ALA A 77 -6.55 1.13 -1.40
CA ALA A 77 -7.08 1.98 -2.48
C ALA A 77 -8.35 2.74 -2.05
N GLY A 78 -9.28 2.06 -1.37
CA GLY A 78 -10.50 2.69 -0.85
C GLY A 78 -10.23 3.71 0.25
N LEU A 79 -9.33 3.36 1.18
CA LEU A 79 -8.91 4.24 2.28
C LEU A 79 -8.26 5.53 1.74
N VAL A 80 -7.38 5.41 0.76
CA VAL A 80 -6.76 6.56 0.09
C VAL A 80 -7.80 7.40 -0.63
N ALA A 81 -8.68 6.79 -1.42
CA ALA A 81 -9.66 7.53 -2.23
C ALA A 81 -10.72 8.25 -1.39
N ILE A 82 -11.13 7.68 -0.26
CA ILE A 82 -12.14 8.31 0.60
C ILE A 82 -11.55 9.43 1.47
N THR A 83 -10.25 9.43 1.78
CA THR A 83 -9.63 10.49 2.62
C THR A 83 -9.95 11.92 2.20
N PRO A 84 -9.75 12.35 0.95
CA PRO A 84 -10.04 13.73 0.56
C PRO A 84 -11.54 14.05 0.45
N SER A 85 -12.41 13.03 0.44
CA SER A 85 -13.84 13.16 0.10
C SER A 85 -14.78 12.77 1.24
N CYS A 86 -14.25 12.20 2.33
CA CYS A 86 -15.02 11.52 3.38
C CYS A 86 -16.07 12.40 4.09
N SER A 87 -15.89 13.72 4.11
CA SER A 87 -16.86 14.69 4.68
C SER A 87 -17.76 15.34 3.63
N ALA A 88 -17.45 15.18 2.34
CA ALA A 88 -18.12 15.87 1.24
C ALA A 88 -19.14 14.98 0.51
N VAL A 89 -18.99 13.66 0.56
CA VAL A 89 -19.88 12.72 -0.13
C VAL A 89 -20.89 12.08 0.83
N SER A 90 -22.00 11.59 0.27
CA SER A 90 -22.95 10.73 1.00
C SER A 90 -22.42 9.30 1.16
N PRO A 91 -22.97 8.47 2.06
CA PRO A 91 -22.59 7.04 2.16
C PRO A 91 -22.75 6.26 0.85
N ILE A 92 -23.79 6.56 0.07
CA ILE A 92 -23.97 5.96 -1.26
C ILE A 92 -22.91 6.46 -2.25
N GLY A 93 -22.60 7.76 -2.22
CA GLY A 93 -21.50 8.33 -3.00
C GLY A 93 -20.15 7.71 -2.63
N ALA A 94 -19.90 7.44 -1.35
CA ALA A 94 -18.70 6.79 -0.84
C ALA A 94 -18.56 5.34 -1.36
N ILE A 95 -19.66 4.58 -1.43
CA ILE A 95 -19.67 3.23 -2.03
C ILE A 95 -19.27 3.30 -3.51
N VAL A 96 -19.88 4.21 -4.27
CA VAL A 96 -19.57 4.38 -5.70
C VAL A 96 -18.11 4.77 -5.90
N LEU A 97 -17.64 5.76 -5.14
CA LEU A 97 -16.26 6.22 -5.17
C LEU A 97 -15.29 5.08 -4.85
N GLY A 98 -15.56 4.31 -3.79
CA GLY A 98 -14.77 3.16 -3.39
C GLY A 98 -14.67 2.12 -4.50
N ALA A 99 -15.81 1.66 -5.04
CA ALA A 99 -15.83 0.68 -6.12
C ALA A 99 -15.03 1.12 -7.35
N VAL A 100 -15.18 2.38 -7.76
CA VAL A 100 -14.44 2.98 -8.88
C VAL A 100 -12.94 3.06 -8.56
N ALA A 101 -12.57 3.53 -7.37
CA ALA A 101 -11.17 3.62 -6.96
C ALA A 101 -10.49 2.25 -6.92
N GLY A 102 -11.13 1.25 -6.30
CA GLY A 102 -10.61 -0.12 -6.25
C GLY A 102 -10.38 -0.69 -7.65
N ALA A 103 -11.34 -0.51 -8.56
CA ALA A 103 -11.20 -0.97 -9.94
C ALA A 103 -10.09 -0.25 -10.71
N LEU A 104 -10.02 1.08 -10.62
CA LEU A 104 -9.01 1.88 -11.32
C LEU A 104 -7.60 1.63 -10.78
N CYS A 105 -7.43 1.52 -9.45
CA CYS A 105 -6.13 1.19 -8.86
C CYS A 105 -5.66 -0.21 -9.26
N ALA A 106 -6.57 -1.21 -9.29
CA ALA A 106 -6.24 -2.56 -9.75
C ALA A 106 -5.72 -2.59 -11.19
N LEU A 107 -6.29 -1.75 -12.07
CA LEU A 107 -5.83 -1.58 -13.45
C LEU A 107 -4.52 -0.80 -13.52
N ALA A 108 -4.38 0.26 -12.71
CA ALA A 108 -3.20 1.13 -12.69
C ALA A 108 -1.94 0.40 -12.25
N VAL A 109 -2.03 -0.52 -11.29
CA VAL A 109 -0.90 -1.37 -10.86
C VAL A 109 -0.31 -2.15 -12.04
N GLY A 110 -1.13 -2.57 -13.00
CA GLY A 110 -0.66 -3.25 -14.21
C GLY A 110 0.20 -2.38 -15.14
N LEU A 111 0.13 -1.05 -15.03
CA LEU A 111 0.84 -0.13 -15.91
C LEU A 111 2.36 -0.17 -15.72
N LYS A 112 2.85 -0.56 -14.54
CA LYS A 112 4.28 -0.69 -14.28
C LYS A 112 4.95 -1.71 -15.19
N TYR A 113 4.26 -2.81 -15.50
CA TYR A 113 4.74 -3.82 -16.44
C TYR A 113 4.72 -3.35 -17.91
N ARG A 114 3.83 -2.42 -18.23
CA ARG A 114 3.73 -1.85 -19.58
C ARG A 114 4.79 -0.76 -19.82
N PHE A 115 5.06 0.05 -18.81
CA PHE A 115 6.00 1.18 -18.91
C PHE A 115 7.39 0.88 -18.36
N GLY A 116 7.59 -0.28 -17.73
CA GLY A 116 8.89 -0.76 -17.29
C GLY A 116 9.48 -0.01 -16.10
N TYR A 117 8.65 0.64 -15.26
CA TYR A 117 9.11 1.27 -14.02
C TYR A 117 8.99 0.31 -12.83
N ASP A 118 9.92 0.43 -11.88
CA ASP A 118 9.90 -0.34 -10.64
C ASP A 118 9.14 0.41 -9.54
N ASP A 119 7.88 0.03 -9.37
CA ASP A 119 7.05 0.43 -8.23
C ASP A 119 6.82 -0.80 -7.37
N SER A 120 7.77 -1.05 -6.47
CA SER A 120 7.93 -2.34 -5.79
C SER A 120 6.73 -2.69 -4.90
N LEU A 121 6.07 -1.69 -4.32
CA LEU A 121 4.92 -1.83 -3.43
C LEU A 121 3.62 -1.23 -3.99
N ASP A 122 3.57 -0.97 -5.30
CA ASP A 122 2.38 -0.46 -5.99
C ASP A 122 1.90 0.93 -5.48
N VAL A 123 2.81 1.75 -4.95
CA VAL A 123 2.48 3.06 -4.35
C VAL A 123 1.91 4.02 -5.41
N VAL A 124 2.43 4.00 -6.63
CA VAL A 124 1.89 4.82 -7.72
C VAL A 124 0.50 4.33 -8.11
N GLY A 125 0.34 3.02 -8.30
CA GLY A 125 -0.94 2.44 -8.70
C GLY A 125 -2.05 2.60 -7.66
N VAL A 126 -1.71 2.53 -6.36
CA VAL A 126 -2.68 2.60 -5.26
C VAL A 126 -2.84 4.03 -4.73
N HIS A 127 -1.74 4.70 -4.36
CA HIS A 127 -1.81 5.99 -3.67
C HIS A 127 -1.99 7.17 -4.64
N LEU A 128 -1.21 7.23 -5.72
CA LEU A 128 -1.37 8.32 -6.69
C LEU A 128 -2.73 8.23 -7.38
N VAL A 129 -3.07 7.08 -7.97
CA VAL A 129 -4.35 6.94 -8.68
C VAL A 129 -5.53 7.02 -7.71
N GLY A 130 -5.48 6.33 -6.57
CA GLY A 130 -6.54 6.40 -5.56
C GLY A 130 -6.74 7.83 -5.04
N GLY A 131 -5.64 8.54 -4.78
CA GLY A 131 -5.69 9.93 -4.32
C GLY A 131 -6.30 10.86 -5.36
N LEU A 132 -5.91 10.74 -6.63
CA LEU A 132 -6.50 11.51 -7.72
C LEU A 132 -8.00 11.21 -7.89
N VAL A 133 -8.39 9.93 -7.89
CA VAL A 133 -9.80 9.52 -7.98
C VAL A 133 -10.60 10.08 -6.81
N GLY A 134 -10.06 10.03 -5.59
CA GLY A 134 -10.68 10.58 -4.40
C GLY A 134 -10.88 12.09 -4.46
N THR A 135 -9.81 12.83 -4.74
CA THR A 135 -9.81 14.30 -4.77
C THR A 135 -10.71 14.82 -5.89
N ILE A 136 -10.53 14.32 -7.12
CA ILE A 136 -11.37 14.70 -8.26
C ILE A 136 -12.82 14.23 -8.03
N GLY A 137 -13.01 13.09 -7.37
CA GLY A 137 -14.31 12.54 -6.99
C GLY A 137 -15.16 13.49 -6.16
N VAL A 138 -14.55 14.34 -5.31
CA VAL A 138 -15.27 15.43 -4.61
C VAL A 138 -15.96 16.35 -5.61
N GLY A 139 -15.30 16.68 -6.71
CA GLY A 139 -15.84 17.51 -7.78
C GLY A 139 -17.13 16.96 -8.40
N PHE A 140 -17.30 15.64 -8.42
CA PHE A 140 -18.47 14.98 -8.98
C PHE A 140 -19.53 14.67 -7.93
N LEU A 141 -19.12 14.07 -6.81
CA LEU A 141 -19.98 13.36 -5.87
C LEU A 141 -20.28 14.14 -4.58
N ALA A 142 -19.70 15.32 -4.39
CA ALA A 142 -20.02 16.13 -3.23
C ALA A 142 -21.52 16.51 -3.22
N THR A 143 -22.12 16.57 -2.04
CA THR A 143 -23.52 16.96 -1.88
C THR A 143 -23.71 17.88 -0.67
N ALA A 144 -24.60 18.86 -0.79
CA ALA A 144 -24.98 19.77 0.29
C ALA A 144 -25.58 19.06 1.51
N ALA A 145 -26.04 17.81 1.36
CA ALA A 145 -26.52 16.97 2.47
C ALA A 145 -25.38 16.36 3.30
N ALA A 146 -24.15 16.33 2.79
CA ALA A 146 -22.97 15.87 3.52
C ALA A 146 -22.42 17.00 4.42
N PRO A 147 -21.61 16.68 5.45
CA PRO A 147 -21.08 17.67 6.38
C PRO A 147 -20.35 18.88 5.75
N ALA A 148 -19.65 18.68 4.63
CA ALA A 148 -18.98 19.78 3.92
C ALA A 148 -19.95 20.76 3.22
N ALA A 149 -21.23 20.41 3.12
CA ALA A 149 -22.33 21.25 2.64
C ALA A 149 -22.06 21.91 1.27
N VAL A 150 -21.47 21.16 0.33
CA VAL A 150 -21.14 21.63 -1.02
C VAL A 150 -21.65 20.65 -2.06
N ASP A 151 -22.32 21.15 -3.10
CA ASP A 151 -22.74 20.32 -4.24
C ASP A 151 -21.63 20.20 -5.28
N GLY A 152 -21.40 18.98 -5.74
CA GLY A 152 -20.57 18.66 -6.88
C GLY A 152 -21.39 18.69 -8.19
N LEU A 153 -20.72 18.35 -9.29
CA LEU A 153 -21.29 18.41 -10.63
C LEU A 153 -22.57 17.58 -10.76
N LEU A 154 -22.62 16.38 -10.17
CA LEU A 154 -23.78 15.48 -10.28
C LEU A 154 -24.94 15.87 -9.36
N TYR A 155 -24.72 16.82 -8.45
CA TYR A 155 -25.73 17.35 -7.54
C TYR A 155 -26.16 18.78 -7.88
N GLY A 156 -25.74 19.30 -9.04
CA GLY A 156 -26.15 20.62 -9.54
C GLY A 156 -25.24 21.79 -9.14
N GLY A 157 -24.10 21.53 -8.49
CA GLY A 157 -23.14 22.57 -8.08
C GLY A 157 -22.32 23.19 -9.22
N GLY A 158 -22.54 22.75 -10.46
CA GLY A 158 -21.76 23.19 -11.62
C GLY A 158 -20.32 22.67 -11.64
N VAL A 159 -19.45 23.37 -12.37
CA VAL A 159 -18.06 22.91 -12.60
C VAL A 159 -17.03 23.48 -11.62
N ASP A 160 -17.42 24.42 -10.75
CA ASP A 160 -16.48 25.13 -9.87
C ASP A 160 -15.77 24.17 -8.90
N GLN A 161 -16.52 23.27 -8.25
CA GLN A 161 -15.90 22.30 -7.34
C GLN A 161 -14.99 21.32 -8.08
N LEU A 162 -15.41 20.82 -9.24
CA LEU A 162 -14.56 19.95 -10.07
C LEU A 162 -13.27 20.64 -10.51
N TRP A 163 -13.36 21.91 -10.92
CA TRP A 163 -12.22 22.73 -11.28
C TRP A 163 -11.24 22.88 -10.11
N ARG A 164 -11.73 23.30 -8.92
CA ARG A 164 -10.90 23.49 -7.73
C ARG A 164 -10.15 22.23 -7.33
N GLN A 165 -10.85 21.10 -7.31
CA GLN A 165 -10.25 19.83 -6.93
C GLN A 165 -9.21 19.34 -7.94
N THR A 166 -9.49 19.54 -9.24
CA THR A 166 -8.54 19.19 -10.31
C THR A 166 -7.28 20.04 -10.23
N VAL A 167 -7.41 21.36 -10.06
CA VAL A 167 -6.25 22.27 -9.92
C VAL A 167 -5.45 21.93 -8.67
N GLY A 168 -6.11 21.69 -7.53
CA GLY A 168 -5.45 21.29 -6.28
C GLY A 168 -4.68 19.98 -6.44
N ALA A 169 -5.31 18.96 -7.03
CA ALA A 169 -4.68 17.67 -7.29
C ALA A 169 -3.44 17.79 -8.18
N LEU A 170 -3.53 18.55 -9.28
CA LEU A 170 -2.41 18.78 -10.19
C LEU A 170 -1.28 19.58 -9.54
N ALA A 171 -1.61 20.60 -8.74
CA ALA A 171 -0.61 21.39 -8.01
C ALA A 171 0.18 20.51 -7.04
N VAL A 172 -0.50 19.65 -6.28
CA VAL A 172 0.16 18.70 -5.35
C VAL A 172 0.99 17.67 -6.12
N LEU A 173 0.48 17.13 -7.23
CA LEU A 173 1.19 16.16 -8.08
C LEU A 173 2.49 16.75 -8.63
N VAL A 174 2.43 17.94 -9.22
CA VAL A 174 3.62 18.59 -9.79
C VAL A 174 4.62 18.95 -8.69
N THR A 175 4.15 19.53 -7.60
CA THR A 175 5.02 19.95 -6.49
C THR A 175 5.71 18.75 -5.85
N SER A 176 4.98 17.68 -5.53
CA SER A 176 5.55 16.49 -4.91
C SER A 176 6.53 15.80 -5.85
N PHE A 177 6.19 15.62 -7.13
CA PHE A 177 7.08 15.00 -8.10
C PHE A 177 8.37 15.81 -8.28
N VAL A 178 8.27 17.11 -8.53
CA VAL A 178 9.45 17.96 -8.79
C VAL A 178 10.35 18.03 -7.57
N LEU A 179 9.80 18.29 -6.38
CA LEU A 179 10.61 18.40 -5.17
C LEU A 179 11.24 17.06 -4.77
N THR A 180 10.48 15.96 -4.78
CA THR A 180 11.02 14.64 -4.46
C THR A 180 12.07 14.21 -5.48
N TYR A 181 11.89 14.51 -6.77
CA TYR A 181 12.90 14.24 -7.80
C TYR A 181 14.19 15.01 -7.54
N LEU A 182 14.11 16.31 -7.24
CA LEU A 182 15.29 17.13 -6.95
C LEU A 182 16.00 16.68 -5.67
N ILE A 183 15.25 16.32 -4.63
CA ILE A 183 15.80 15.79 -3.37
C ILE A 183 16.48 14.44 -3.63
N GLY A 184 15.82 13.53 -4.34
CA GLY A 184 16.38 12.22 -4.69
C GLY A 184 17.66 12.34 -5.51
N LEU A 185 17.69 13.25 -6.50
CA LEU A 185 18.91 13.55 -7.26
C LEU A 185 20.01 14.13 -6.37
N ALA A 186 19.68 15.02 -5.43
CA ALA A 186 20.66 15.59 -4.54
C ALA A 186 21.29 14.50 -3.65
N ILE A 187 20.49 13.61 -3.06
CA ILE A 187 20.95 12.47 -2.26
C ILE A 187 21.83 11.53 -3.09
N GLU A 188 21.36 11.17 -4.29
CA GLU A 188 22.09 10.29 -5.20
C GLU A 188 23.46 10.86 -5.57
N LYS A 189 23.57 12.18 -5.77
CA LYS A 189 24.83 12.83 -6.14
C LYS A 189 25.78 13.10 -4.97
N THR A 190 25.29 13.13 -3.73
CA THR A 190 26.12 13.46 -2.57
C THR A 190 26.57 12.23 -1.79
N MET A 191 25.70 11.24 -1.62
CA MET A 191 25.96 10.07 -0.78
C MET A 191 25.52 8.73 -1.40
N GLY A 192 24.84 8.76 -2.55
CA GLY A 192 24.22 7.56 -3.14
C GLY A 192 22.91 7.20 -2.45
N PHE A 193 21.88 6.86 -3.22
CA PHE A 193 20.54 6.57 -2.66
C PHE A 193 20.25 5.06 -2.58
N ARG A 194 20.76 4.26 -3.53
CA ARG A 194 20.58 2.79 -3.54
C ARG A 194 21.77 2.10 -2.88
N VAL A 195 21.51 0.94 -2.28
CA VAL A 195 22.56 0.04 -1.78
C VAL A 195 23.35 -0.56 -2.96
N ASP A 196 24.56 -1.03 -2.72
CA ASP A 196 25.37 -1.68 -3.76
C ASP A 196 24.73 -3.00 -4.23
N GLU A 197 24.93 -3.36 -5.50
CA GLU A 197 24.27 -4.54 -6.10
C GLU A 197 24.62 -5.86 -5.39
N GLU A 198 25.86 -6.01 -4.90
CA GLU A 198 26.29 -7.16 -4.11
C GLU A 198 25.54 -7.26 -2.76
N ASP A 199 25.34 -6.12 -2.11
CA ASP A 199 24.60 -6.02 -0.85
C ASP A 199 23.11 -6.29 -1.05
N GLU A 200 22.55 -5.80 -2.16
CA GLU A 200 21.16 -6.06 -2.55
C GLU A 200 20.92 -7.56 -2.79
N LEU A 201 21.84 -8.24 -3.47
CA LEU A 201 21.79 -9.68 -3.72
C LEU A 201 21.98 -10.51 -2.45
N THR A 202 22.86 -10.07 -1.54
CA THR A 202 23.11 -10.74 -0.26
C THR A 202 21.92 -10.61 0.69
N GLY A 203 21.24 -9.47 0.66
CA GLY A 203 20.08 -9.16 1.47
C GLY A 203 20.37 -8.09 2.52
N ILE A 204 19.60 -7.00 2.43
CA ILE A 204 19.79 -5.77 3.22
C ILE A 204 19.70 -6.01 4.73
N ASP A 205 18.89 -6.98 5.18
CA ASP A 205 18.80 -7.37 6.59
C ASP A 205 20.18 -7.75 7.16
N THR A 206 20.94 -8.57 6.44
CA THR A 206 22.23 -9.06 6.92
C THR A 206 23.33 -8.03 6.81
N VAL A 207 23.37 -7.29 5.69
CA VAL A 207 24.45 -6.34 5.40
C VAL A 207 24.30 -5.07 6.25
N ILE A 208 23.08 -4.50 6.31
CA ILE A 208 22.84 -3.20 6.94
C ILE A 208 22.46 -3.37 8.42
N HIS A 209 21.72 -4.42 8.77
CA HIS A 209 21.19 -4.60 10.12
C HIS A 209 21.88 -5.71 10.92
N ALA A 210 22.75 -6.52 10.29
CA ALA A 210 23.38 -7.70 10.90
C ALA A 210 22.37 -8.69 11.51
N GLU A 211 21.16 -8.74 10.96
CA GLU A 211 20.05 -9.57 11.43
C GLU A 211 19.44 -10.39 10.28
N SER A 212 18.64 -11.41 10.62
CA SER A 212 17.80 -12.14 9.66
C SER A 212 16.35 -11.96 10.07
N GLY A 213 15.47 -11.63 9.13
CA GLY A 213 14.03 -11.49 9.41
C GLY A 213 13.38 -12.75 10.00
N TYR A 214 13.93 -13.94 9.71
CA TYR A 214 13.51 -15.21 10.32
C TYR A 214 14.72 -16.12 10.57
N ASP A 215 14.69 -16.87 11.68
CA ASP A 215 15.64 -17.94 11.95
C ASP A 215 14.97 -19.31 11.73
N PHE A 216 15.33 -19.97 10.62
CA PHE A 216 14.82 -21.30 10.27
C PHE A 216 15.74 -22.43 10.74
N SER A 217 16.86 -22.15 11.42
CA SER A 217 17.82 -23.16 11.87
C SER A 217 17.17 -24.21 12.79
N GLN A 218 16.19 -23.81 13.60
CA GLN A 218 15.46 -24.69 14.51
C GLN A 218 14.49 -25.64 13.78
N LEU A 219 13.89 -25.21 12.66
CA LEU A 219 12.99 -26.04 11.85
C LEU A 219 13.73 -27.16 11.11
N ALA A 220 14.98 -26.91 10.69
CA ALA A 220 15.84 -27.94 10.09
C ALA A 220 16.29 -29.00 11.10
N SER A 221 16.43 -28.65 12.38
CA SER A 221 16.87 -29.56 13.44
C SER A 221 15.78 -30.53 13.95
N GLY A 222 14.50 -30.29 13.61
CA GLY A 222 13.36 -31.09 14.06
C GLY A 222 12.94 -32.25 13.13
N GLY A 223 13.50 -32.35 11.92
CA GLY A 223 13.12 -33.34 10.90
C GLY A 223 13.98 -34.61 10.84
N GLY A 224 14.99 -34.75 11.72
CA GLY A 224 15.91 -35.87 11.75
C GLY A 224 15.34 -37.10 12.42
N GLY A 225 14.52 -37.86 11.69
CA GLY A 225 14.25 -39.26 12.02
C GLY A 225 15.57 -40.01 12.22
N SER A 226 15.69 -40.67 13.37
CA SER A 226 16.75 -41.62 13.67
C SER A 226 16.79 -42.74 12.63
N SER A 227 17.63 -42.59 11.60
CA SER A 227 18.19 -43.71 10.86
C SER A 227 19.68 -43.78 11.17
N ALA A 228 20.03 -44.80 11.94
CA ALA A 228 21.38 -45.16 12.30
C ALA A 228 22.32 -45.19 11.08
N GLY A 229 23.37 -44.36 11.13
CA GLY A 229 24.53 -44.46 10.27
C GLY A 229 25.76 -44.13 11.09
N ARG A 230 26.52 -45.16 11.50
CA ARG A 230 27.81 -45.00 12.20
C ARG A 230 28.73 -44.13 11.34
N PRO A 231 29.42 -43.11 11.89
CA PRO A 231 30.53 -42.51 11.18
C PRO A 231 31.70 -43.51 11.19
N LEU A 232 32.14 -43.89 10.00
CA LEU A 232 33.47 -44.47 9.79
C LEU A 232 34.54 -43.47 10.25
N GLY A 233 35.59 -44.00 10.85
CA GLY A 233 36.50 -43.30 11.75
C GLY A 233 37.21 -42.07 11.17
N ALA A 234 37.42 -41.09 12.04
CA ALA A 234 38.39 -40.02 11.85
C ALA A 234 39.79 -40.50 12.30
N PRO A 235 40.88 -40.16 11.57
CA PRO A 235 42.24 -40.37 12.06
C PRO A 235 42.56 -39.37 13.17
N VAL A 236 43.16 -39.87 14.24
CA VAL A 236 43.68 -39.10 15.38
C VAL A 236 44.89 -38.27 14.94
N PRO A 237 44.95 -36.94 15.16
CA PRO A 237 46.18 -36.19 15.05
C PRO A 237 47.01 -36.42 16.33
N THR A 238 48.19 -37.00 16.17
CA THR A 238 49.16 -37.12 17.26
C THR A 238 49.84 -35.78 17.50
N GLY A 239 49.71 -35.27 18.71
CA GLY A 239 50.45 -34.09 19.17
C GLY A 239 51.93 -34.39 19.40
N LYS A 240 52.78 -33.52 18.88
CA LYS A 240 54.11 -33.14 19.40
C LYS A 240 54.21 -31.65 19.09
N GLY A 241 54.56 -30.72 19.97
CA GLY A 241 55.33 -30.77 21.20
C GLY A 241 56.17 -29.49 21.22
N ALA A 242 55.98 -28.68 22.25
CA ALA A 242 56.76 -27.54 22.75
C ALA A 242 58.08 -27.12 22.06
N ARG A 243 58.31 -25.81 21.92
CA ARG A 243 59.25 -24.98 22.73
C ARG A 243 59.64 -23.65 22.04
N ALA A 244 59.94 -22.68 22.92
CA ALA A 244 60.57 -21.37 22.75
C ALA A 244 59.67 -20.23 22.22
#